data_AF-A0A1I5AB20-F1
#
_entry.id   AF-A0A1I5AB20-F1
#
_cell.length_a   1.000
_cell.length_b   1.000
_cell.length_c   1.000
_cell.angle_alpha   90.00
_cell.angle_beta   90.00
_cell.angle_gamma   90.00
#
_symmetry.space_group_name_H-M   'P 1'
#
loop_
_entity.id
_entity.type
_entity.pdbx_description
1 polymer ?
#
loop_
_entity_poly.entity_id
_entity_poly.type
_entity_poly.pdbx_seq_one_letter_code
_entity_poly.pdbx_strand_id
1 'polypeptide(L)'
;MLQQRILLSALVALLISGNAWAGKLALVIDDVGYRQKEENQVLKLPVAISIAILPNAPLARQMAMQAHQQGREVLIHLPMAPLSKQPLEKDTLRPGMSQEEIALIIHDATRKVPYAVGLNNHMGSAMTSSLEGMHKVMQVLSHYNYYFLDSMTIGSSQAISAATGTNVKVIKRRVFLDDNQSEASIR
;
A
#
# COMPACT_ATOMS: atom_id res chain seq x y z
N MET A 1 -35.32 22.36 44.26
CA MET A 1 -33.86 22.27 44.49
C MET A 1 -33.24 20.95 44.03
N LEU A 2 -33.82 19.78 44.30
CA LEU A 2 -33.23 18.48 43.93
C LEU A 2 -33.11 18.26 42.40
N GLN A 3 -34.15 18.59 41.62
CA GLN A 3 -34.13 18.46 40.16
C GLN A 3 -33.07 19.35 39.48
N GLN A 4 -32.89 20.59 39.95
CA GLN A 4 -31.87 21.50 39.43
C GLN A 4 -30.45 21.00 39.70
N ARG A 5 -30.22 20.35 40.84
CA ARG A 5 -28.92 19.72 41.15
C ARG A 5 -28.65 18.53 40.24
N ILE A 6 -29.64 17.69 39.96
CA ILE A 6 -29.50 16.54 39.04
C ILE A 6 -29.19 17.01 37.61
N LEU A 7 -29.89 18.05 37.13
CA LEU A 7 -29.64 18.66 35.82
C LEU A 7 -28.24 19.25 35.71
N LEU A 8 -27.76 19.95 36.75
CA LEU A 8 -26.42 20.52 36.78
C LEU A 8 -25.34 19.43 36.79
N SER A 9 -25.54 18.35 37.56
CA SER A 9 -24.63 17.20 37.61
C SER A 9 -24.55 16.46 36.27
N ALA A 10 -25.69 16.28 35.58
CA ALA A 10 -25.73 15.64 34.27
C ALA A 10 -25.04 16.48 33.18
N LEU A 11 -25.20 17.81 33.23
CA LEU A 11 -24.53 18.73 32.31
C LEU A 11 -23.00 18.72 32.51
N VAL A 12 -22.54 18.69 33.76
CA VAL A 12 -21.12 18.59 34.09
C VAL A 12 -20.55 17.22 33.64
N ALA A 13 -21.29 16.12 33.80
CA ALA A 13 -20.86 14.81 33.32
C ALA A 13 -20.72 14.73 31.79
N LEU A 14 -21.63 15.37 31.03
CA LEU A 14 -21.49 15.48 29.57
C LEU A 14 -20.26 16.31 29.15
N LEU A 15 -19.92 17.35 29.91
CA LEU A 15 -18.75 18.19 29.63
C LEU A 15 -17.42 17.52 30.00
N ILE A 16 -17.44 16.51 30.89
CA ILE A 16 -16.27 15.72 31.29
C ILE A 16 -16.12 14.44 30.45
N SER A 17 -17.07 14.17 29.54
CA SER A 17 -16.97 13.06 28.59
C SER A 17 -15.83 13.33 27.60
N GLY A 18 -14.64 12.78 27.87
CA GLY A 18 -13.51 12.87 26.96
C GLY A 18 -13.83 12.21 25.62
N ASN A 19 -13.49 12.87 24.51
CA ASN A 19 -13.56 12.26 23.20
C ASN A 19 -12.63 11.04 23.17
N ALA A 20 -13.18 9.83 23.00
CA ALA A 20 -12.37 8.66 22.71
C ALA A 20 -11.91 8.72 21.26
N TRP A 21 -10.60 8.76 21.03
CA TRP A 21 -10.03 8.71 19.68
C TRP A 21 -9.96 7.25 19.26
N ALA A 22 -10.81 6.85 18.32
CA ALA A 22 -10.72 5.53 17.72
C ALA A 22 -9.37 5.37 16.99
N GLY A 23 -8.71 4.23 17.19
CA GLY A 23 -7.54 3.87 16.39
C GLY A 23 -7.91 3.78 14.91
N LYS A 24 -6.99 4.21 14.03
CA LYS A 24 -7.16 4.08 12.58
C LYS A 24 -6.40 2.85 12.08
N LEU A 25 -7.07 2.03 11.29
CA LEU A 25 -6.49 0.87 10.62
C LEU A 25 -6.67 1.04 9.11
N ALA A 26 -5.62 0.73 8.36
CA ALA A 26 -5.68 0.57 6.91
C ALA A 26 -5.30 -0.89 6.58
N LEU A 27 -6.04 -1.49 5.66
CA LEU A 27 -5.82 -2.85 5.17
C LEU A 27 -5.62 -2.79 3.66
N VAL A 28 -4.60 -3.51 3.19
CA VAL A 28 -4.28 -3.64 1.76
C VAL A 28 -4.22 -5.12 1.42
N ILE A 29 -4.88 -5.51 0.34
CA ILE A 29 -4.76 -6.86 -0.23
C ILE A 29 -3.84 -6.80 -1.46
N ASP A 30 -2.69 -7.43 -1.35
CA ASP A 30 -1.67 -7.50 -2.40
C ASP A 30 -1.99 -8.61 -3.43
N ASP A 31 -1.15 -8.70 -4.47
CA ASP A 31 -1.17 -9.75 -5.51
C ASP A 31 -2.50 -9.92 -6.27
N VAL A 32 -3.23 -8.82 -6.47
CA VAL A 32 -4.46 -8.82 -7.28
C VAL A 32 -4.14 -8.78 -8.78
N GLY A 33 -4.87 -9.56 -9.56
CA GLY A 33 -4.92 -9.50 -11.03
C GLY A 33 -4.83 -10.86 -11.74
N TYR A 34 -4.72 -11.97 -11.01
CA TYR A 34 -4.55 -13.33 -11.57
C TYR A 34 -5.71 -14.28 -11.27
N ARG A 35 -6.45 -14.05 -10.18
CA ARG A 35 -7.41 -15.00 -9.61
C ARG A 35 -8.81 -14.39 -9.58
N GLN A 36 -9.47 -14.34 -10.75
CA GLN A 36 -10.77 -13.68 -10.92
C GLN A 36 -11.81 -14.08 -9.85
N LYS A 37 -11.91 -15.37 -9.52
CA LYS A 37 -12.94 -15.88 -8.60
C LYS A 37 -12.71 -15.37 -7.17
N GLU A 38 -11.49 -15.50 -6.68
CA GLU A 38 -11.07 -15.11 -5.33
C GLU A 38 -11.06 -13.58 -5.19
N GLU A 39 -10.52 -12.88 -6.18
CA GLU A 39 -10.43 -11.42 -6.19
C GLU A 39 -11.82 -10.78 -6.29
N ASN A 40 -12.79 -11.42 -6.95
CA ASN A 40 -14.19 -11.00 -6.90
C ASN A 40 -14.82 -11.12 -5.51
N GLN A 41 -14.30 -11.99 -4.62
CA GLN A 41 -14.72 -12.00 -3.21
C GLN A 41 -14.07 -10.84 -2.45
N VAL A 42 -12.81 -10.50 -2.75
CA VAL A 42 -12.14 -9.31 -2.18
C VAL A 42 -12.94 -8.04 -2.49
N LEU A 43 -13.45 -7.91 -3.72
CA LEU A 43 -14.30 -6.78 -4.11
C LEU A 43 -15.65 -6.70 -3.36
N LYS A 44 -16.08 -7.75 -2.66
CA LYS A 44 -17.28 -7.74 -1.79
C LYS A 44 -16.98 -7.34 -0.34
N LEU A 45 -15.70 -7.29 0.06
CA LEU A 45 -15.30 -6.78 1.36
C LEU A 45 -15.57 -5.28 1.47
N PRO A 46 -15.60 -4.69 2.68
CA PRO A 46 -15.81 -3.26 2.86
C PRO A 46 -14.91 -2.43 1.94
N VAL A 47 -15.48 -1.39 1.33
CA VAL A 47 -14.78 -0.54 0.34
C VAL A 47 -13.51 0.13 0.89
N ALA A 48 -13.42 0.28 2.22
CA ALA A 48 -12.26 0.84 2.92
C ALA A 48 -11.01 -0.06 2.87
N ILE A 49 -11.12 -1.31 2.41
CA ILE A 49 -9.96 -2.18 2.17
C ILE A 49 -9.37 -1.84 0.79
N SER A 50 -8.15 -1.32 0.77
CA SER A 50 -7.44 -1.02 -0.47
C SER A 50 -6.96 -2.31 -1.14
N ILE A 51 -6.73 -2.26 -2.45
CA ILE A 51 -6.13 -3.37 -3.20
C ILE A 51 -4.86 -2.92 -3.91
N ALA A 52 -3.86 -3.80 -3.97
CA ALA A 52 -2.66 -3.58 -4.75
C ALA A 52 -2.57 -4.59 -5.90
N ILE A 53 -2.42 -4.05 -7.11
CA ILE A 53 -2.61 -4.80 -8.35
C ILE A 53 -1.25 -4.97 -9.05
N LEU A 54 -0.91 -6.21 -9.40
CA LEU A 54 0.28 -6.52 -10.20
C LEU A 54 0.06 -6.02 -11.64
N PRO A 55 0.87 -5.09 -12.17
CA PRO A 55 0.58 -4.43 -13.44
C PRO A 55 0.59 -5.37 -14.65
N ASN A 56 1.40 -6.42 -14.60
CA ASN A 56 1.53 -7.41 -15.67
C ASN A 56 0.51 -8.55 -15.58
N ALA A 57 -0.35 -8.55 -14.56
CA ALA A 57 -1.37 -9.57 -14.41
C ALA A 57 -2.48 -9.40 -15.47
N PRO A 58 -3.07 -10.51 -15.97
CA PRO A 58 -4.02 -10.48 -17.07
C PRO A 58 -5.28 -9.66 -16.78
N LEU A 59 -5.68 -9.54 -15.51
CA LEU A 59 -6.88 -8.82 -15.09
C LEU A 59 -6.58 -7.42 -14.52
N ALA A 60 -5.31 -6.96 -14.56
CA ALA A 60 -4.88 -5.75 -13.85
C ALA A 60 -5.76 -4.53 -14.14
N ARG A 61 -6.00 -4.23 -15.42
CA ARG A 61 -6.81 -3.09 -15.84
C ARG A 61 -8.28 -3.25 -15.44
N GLN A 62 -8.84 -4.45 -15.62
CA GLN A 62 -10.23 -4.73 -15.27
C GLN A 62 -10.47 -4.54 -13.77
N MET A 63 -9.60 -5.13 -12.94
CA MET A 63 -9.68 -5.04 -11.48
C MET A 63 -9.53 -3.60 -11.00
N ALA A 64 -8.59 -2.83 -11.58
CA ALA A 64 -8.40 -1.43 -11.24
C ALA A 64 -9.64 -0.59 -11.55
N MET A 65 -10.26 -0.79 -12.73
CA MET A 65 -11.49 -0.11 -13.10
C MET A 65 -12.66 -0.47 -12.18
N GLN A 66 -12.84 -1.76 -11.87
CA GLN A 66 -13.91 -2.22 -10.98
C GLN A 66 -13.75 -1.67 -9.56
N ALA A 67 -12.54 -1.72 -9.00
CA ALA A 67 -12.26 -1.17 -7.67
C ALA A 67 -12.47 0.34 -7.63
N HIS A 68 -11.98 1.09 -8.63
CA HIS A 68 -12.22 2.53 -8.71
C HIS A 68 -13.71 2.87 -8.79
N GLN A 69 -14.50 2.13 -9.57
CA GLN A 69 -15.96 2.32 -9.65
C GLN A 69 -16.67 2.09 -8.30
N GLN A 70 -16.14 1.23 -7.43
CA GLN A 70 -16.65 1.06 -6.07
C GLN A 70 -16.28 2.23 -5.14
N GLY A 71 -15.37 3.12 -5.55
CA GLY A 71 -14.73 4.09 -4.66
C GLY A 71 -13.63 3.49 -3.78
N ARG A 72 -13.10 2.31 -4.15
CA ARG A 72 -12.03 1.61 -3.45
C ARG A 72 -10.67 2.19 -3.86
N GLU A 73 -9.78 2.33 -2.89
CA GLU A 73 -8.41 2.77 -3.13
C GLU A 73 -7.60 1.67 -3.86
N VAL A 74 -6.84 2.09 -4.88
CA VAL A 74 -6.04 1.22 -5.73
C VAL A 74 -4.56 1.59 -5.63
N LEU A 75 -3.71 0.58 -5.52
CA LEU A 75 -2.26 0.67 -5.51
C LEU A 75 -1.68 -0.12 -6.67
N ILE A 76 -0.54 0.32 -7.19
CA ILE A 76 0.30 -0.52 -8.05
C ILE A 76 1.14 -1.41 -7.15
N HIS A 77 1.00 -2.74 -7.28
CA HIS A 77 1.89 -3.69 -6.65
C HIS A 77 3.04 -4.00 -7.62
N LEU A 78 4.15 -3.28 -7.53
CA LEU A 78 5.21 -3.36 -8.55
C LEU A 78 6.28 -4.41 -8.16
N PRO A 79 6.58 -5.39 -9.04
CA PRO A 79 7.70 -6.31 -8.83
C PRO A 79 9.03 -5.60 -8.60
N MET A 80 9.70 -6.00 -7.52
CA MET A 80 11.01 -5.50 -7.15
C MET A 80 11.93 -6.66 -6.78
N ALA A 81 13.21 -6.55 -7.14
CA ALA A 81 14.16 -7.64 -6.98
C ALA A 81 14.32 -8.06 -5.50
N PRO A 82 14.16 -9.35 -5.18
CA PRO A 82 14.49 -9.89 -3.86
C PRO A 82 15.98 -10.22 -3.75
N LEU A 83 16.45 -10.46 -2.52
CA LEU A 83 17.77 -11.02 -2.24
C LEU A 83 17.87 -12.51 -2.62
N SER A 84 16.75 -13.22 -2.64
CA SER A 84 16.68 -14.62 -3.07
C SER A 84 16.91 -14.73 -4.58
N LYS A 85 17.49 -15.86 -5.03
CA LYS A 85 17.84 -16.11 -6.45
C LYS A 85 16.68 -16.71 -7.26
N GLN A 86 15.46 -16.29 -7.01
CA GLN A 86 14.30 -16.79 -7.73
C GLN A 86 14.13 -16.11 -9.10
N PRO A 87 13.43 -16.75 -10.06
CA PRO A 87 13.09 -16.10 -11.32
C PRO A 87 12.37 -14.78 -11.07
N LEU A 88 12.77 -13.73 -11.80
CA LEU A 88 12.14 -12.42 -11.70
C LEU A 88 10.95 -12.34 -12.65
N GLU A 89 9.88 -11.71 -12.18
CA GLU A 89 8.76 -11.35 -13.03
C GLU A 89 9.16 -10.29 -14.06
N LYS A 90 8.35 -10.19 -15.11
CA LYS A 90 8.51 -9.14 -16.12
C LYS A 90 8.43 -7.77 -15.46
N ASP A 91 9.29 -6.85 -15.92
CA ASP A 91 9.36 -5.45 -15.46
C ASP A 91 9.70 -5.31 -13.96
N THR A 92 10.44 -6.27 -13.40
CA THR A 92 10.96 -6.18 -12.02
C THR A 92 12.02 -5.10 -11.89
N LEU A 93 11.82 -4.14 -10.96
CA LEU A 93 12.82 -3.13 -10.66
C LEU A 93 14.03 -3.74 -9.95
N ARG A 94 15.25 -3.34 -10.36
CA ARG A 94 16.52 -3.84 -9.82
C ARG A 94 17.43 -2.68 -9.40
N PRO A 95 18.26 -2.82 -8.34
CA PRO A 95 19.13 -1.76 -7.86
C PRO A 95 20.01 -1.09 -8.91
N GLY A 96 20.54 -1.89 -9.85
CA GLY A 96 21.47 -1.42 -10.88
C GLY A 96 20.83 -0.77 -12.10
N MET A 97 19.49 -0.65 -12.16
CA MET A 97 18.82 0.03 -13.26
C MET A 97 19.13 1.54 -13.25
N SER A 98 19.17 2.11 -14.45
CA SER A 98 19.15 3.56 -14.67
C SER A 98 17.80 4.16 -14.24
N GLN A 99 17.77 5.48 -14.04
CA GLN A 99 16.52 6.18 -13.72
C GLN A 99 15.54 6.09 -14.89
N GLU A 100 16.02 6.08 -16.13
CA GLU A 100 15.23 5.99 -17.36
C GLU A 100 14.54 4.63 -17.48
N GLU A 101 15.24 3.52 -17.20
CA GLU A 101 14.63 2.18 -17.15
C GLU A 101 13.54 2.10 -16.09
N ILE A 102 13.80 2.65 -14.89
CA ILE A 102 12.81 2.72 -13.81
C ILE A 102 11.61 3.56 -14.23
N ALA A 103 11.83 4.70 -14.89
CA ALA A 103 10.79 5.60 -15.37
C ALA A 103 9.88 4.92 -16.40
N LEU A 104 10.46 4.18 -17.35
CA LEU A 104 9.69 3.43 -18.36
C LEU A 104 8.80 2.36 -17.72
N ILE A 105 9.34 1.61 -16.76
CA ILE A 105 8.58 0.57 -16.05
C ILE A 105 7.45 1.17 -15.23
N ILE A 106 7.72 2.22 -14.45
CA ILE A 106 6.70 2.87 -13.62
C ILE A 106 5.63 3.52 -14.50
N HIS A 107 6.02 4.20 -15.57
CA HIS A 107 5.07 4.79 -16.52
C HIS A 107 4.15 3.72 -17.11
N ASP A 108 4.70 2.61 -17.57
CA ASP A 108 3.90 1.52 -18.13
C ASP A 108 2.96 0.88 -17.10
N ALA A 109 3.43 0.68 -15.86
CA ALA A 109 2.62 0.20 -14.76
C ALA A 109 1.42 1.14 -14.47
N THR A 110 1.63 2.47 -14.51
CA THR A 110 0.53 3.44 -14.30
C THR A 110 -0.56 3.37 -15.36
N ARG A 111 -0.21 3.01 -16.61
CA ARG A 111 -1.20 2.83 -17.69
C ARG A 111 -1.97 1.52 -17.54
N LYS A 112 -1.31 0.48 -17.07
CA LYS A 112 -1.89 -0.86 -16.84
C LYS A 112 -2.83 -0.89 -15.63
N VAL A 113 -2.52 -0.11 -14.59
CA VAL A 113 -3.30 0.02 -13.36
C VAL A 113 -3.83 1.46 -13.22
N PRO A 114 -4.87 1.83 -13.99
CA PRO A 114 -5.44 3.18 -13.92
C PRO A 114 -6.03 3.48 -12.53
N TYR A 115 -6.11 4.76 -12.18
CA TYR A 115 -6.68 5.26 -10.91
C TYR A 115 -5.90 4.89 -9.65
N ALA A 116 -4.72 4.29 -9.79
CA ALA A 116 -3.85 4.08 -8.64
C ALA A 116 -3.48 5.42 -7.99
N VAL A 117 -3.38 5.43 -6.66
CA VAL A 117 -2.99 6.60 -5.86
C VAL A 117 -1.63 6.44 -5.20
N GLY A 118 -1.00 5.28 -5.40
CA GLY A 118 0.28 4.95 -4.82
C GLY A 118 0.86 3.67 -5.39
N LEU A 119 2.05 3.34 -4.93
CA LEU A 119 2.80 2.16 -5.32
C LEU A 119 3.28 1.43 -4.07
N ASN A 120 3.16 0.11 -4.05
CA ASN A 120 3.81 -0.75 -3.06
C ASN A 120 4.69 -1.80 -3.73
N ASN A 121 5.69 -2.29 -3.02
CA ASN A 121 6.63 -3.28 -3.56
C ASN A 121 6.09 -4.71 -3.43
N HIS A 122 6.05 -5.43 -4.55
CA HIS A 122 5.98 -6.89 -4.56
C HIS A 122 7.40 -7.44 -4.35
N MET A 123 7.59 -8.20 -3.28
CA MET A 123 8.93 -8.64 -2.82
C MET A 123 9.88 -7.47 -2.56
N GLY A 124 11.01 -7.37 -3.27
CA GLY A 124 11.86 -6.18 -3.25
C GLY A 124 12.97 -6.11 -2.23
N SER A 125 13.28 -7.17 -1.47
CA SER A 125 14.30 -7.07 -0.41
C SER A 125 15.69 -6.60 -0.90
N ALA A 126 16.08 -6.87 -2.15
CA ALA A 126 17.31 -6.31 -2.72
C ALA A 126 17.12 -4.88 -3.23
N MET A 127 15.98 -4.58 -3.86
CA MET A 127 15.66 -3.24 -4.35
C MET A 127 15.52 -2.23 -3.21
N THR A 128 14.69 -2.52 -2.23
CA THR A 128 14.34 -1.60 -1.14
C THR A 128 15.50 -1.39 -0.18
N SER A 129 16.44 -2.34 -0.05
CA SER A 129 17.67 -2.14 0.74
C SER A 129 18.73 -1.30 0.03
N SER A 130 18.60 -1.04 -1.28
CA SER A 130 19.50 -0.15 -2.01
C SER A 130 19.03 1.30 -1.94
N LEU A 131 19.80 2.14 -1.23
CA LEU A 131 19.52 3.57 -1.14
C LEU A 131 19.57 4.24 -2.53
N GLU A 132 20.59 3.93 -3.33
CA GLU A 132 20.74 4.50 -4.68
C GLU A 132 19.58 4.08 -5.60
N GLY A 133 19.21 2.80 -5.59
CA GLY A 133 18.10 2.30 -6.38
C GLY A 133 16.77 2.94 -5.97
N MET A 134 16.51 3.03 -4.67
CA MET A 134 15.29 3.64 -4.16
C MET A 134 15.26 5.16 -4.38
N HIS A 135 16.40 5.86 -4.36
CA HIS A 135 16.44 7.29 -4.71
C HIS A 135 15.91 7.53 -6.12
N LYS A 136 16.36 6.73 -7.10
CA LYS A 136 15.87 6.81 -8.48
C LYS A 136 14.36 6.53 -8.55
N VAL A 137 13.87 5.54 -7.80
CA VAL A 137 12.42 5.25 -7.70
C VAL A 137 11.66 6.46 -7.15
N MET A 138 12.12 7.07 -6.05
CA MET A 138 11.43 8.22 -5.44
C MET A 138 11.50 9.47 -6.33
N GLN A 139 12.61 9.68 -7.05
CA GLN A 139 12.71 10.74 -8.04
C GLN A 139 11.68 10.56 -9.16
N VAL A 140 11.57 9.35 -9.72
CA VAL A 140 10.54 9.06 -10.74
C VAL A 140 9.13 9.24 -10.17
N LEU A 141 8.87 8.69 -8.98
CA LEU A 141 7.56 8.82 -8.32
C LEU A 141 7.19 10.26 -7.98
N SER A 142 8.16 11.16 -7.80
CA SER A 142 7.90 12.57 -7.47
C SER A 142 7.15 13.35 -8.56
N HIS A 143 7.19 12.84 -9.81
CA HIS A 143 6.42 13.36 -10.94
C HIS A 143 4.96 12.88 -10.95
N TYR A 144 4.61 11.95 -10.06
CA TYR A 144 3.26 11.45 -9.85
C TYR A 144 2.73 11.94 -8.51
N ASN A 145 1.41 12.04 -8.37
CA ASN A 145 0.79 12.32 -7.07
C ASN A 145 0.61 11.03 -6.26
N TYR A 146 1.69 10.25 -6.13
CA TYR A 146 1.69 8.93 -5.51
C TYR A 146 2.40 8.93 -4.16
N TYR A 147 1.87 8.15 -3.21
CA TYR A 147 2.66 7.71 -2.07
C TYR A 147 3.31 6.36 -2.36
N PHE A 148 4.38 6.05 -1.62
CA PHE A 148 5.00 4.73 -1.61
C PHE A 148 4.63 4.00 -0.32
N LEU A 149 4.02 2.83 -0.44
CA LEU A 149 3.80 1.91 0.67
C LEU A 149 4.92 0.86 0.67
N ASP A 150 5.80 0.94 1.65
CA ASP A 150 6.83 -0.06 1.88
C ASP A 150 6.20 -1.29 2.56
N SER A 151 6.17 -2.42 1.85
CA SER A 151 5.72 -3.71 2.36
C SER A 151 6.67 -4.31 3.41
N MET A 152 7.80 -3.67 3.69
CA MET A 152 8.76 -4.07 4.74
C MET A 152 9.21 -5.53 4.60
N THR A 153 9.55 -5.93 3.37
CA THR A 153 10.04 -7.29 3.06
C THR A 153 11.47 -7.52 3.56
N ILE A 154 12.16 -6.45 3.98
CA ILE A 154 13.46 -6.48 4.65
C ILE A 154 13.52 -5.35 5.69
N GLY A 155 14.11 -5.60 6.86
CA GLY A 155 14.23 -4.60 7.92
C GLY A 155 15.16 -3.43 7.58
N SER A 156 16.08 -3.63 6.63
CA SER A 156 17.06 -2.64 6.17
C SER A 156 16.56 -1.76 5.01
N SER A 157 15.24 -1.73 4.76
CA SER A 157 14.65 -0.90 3.71
C SER A 157 15.05 0.57 3.85
N GLN A 158 15.42 1.18 2.73
CA GLN A 158 15.87 2.56 2.58
C GLN A 158 14.78 3.47 2.00
N ALA A 159 13.54 2.99 1.84
CA ALA A 159 12.46 3.74 1.18
C ALA A 159 12.24 5.14 1.81
N ILE A 160 12.24 5.26 3.14
CA ILE A 160 12.11 6.56 3.82
C ILE A 160 13.31 7.46 3.54
N SER A 161 14.53 6.95 3.72
CA SER A 161 15.77 7.70 3.46
C SER A 161 15.80 8.21 2.03
N ALA A 162 15.45 7.35 1.07
CA ALA A 162 15.42 7.62 -0.35
C ALA A 162 14.41 8.71 -0.76
N ALA A 163 13.32 8.87 -0.01
CA ALA A 163 12.30 9.88 -0.28
C ALA A 163 12.71 11.28 0.20
N THR A 164 13.79 11.42 0.97
CA THR A 164 14.30 12.70 1.45
C THR A 164 14.60 13.63 0.26
N GLY A 165 14.07 14.85 0.29
CA GLY A 165 14.21 15.82 -0.79
C GLY A 165 13.22 15.64 -1.95
N THR A 166 12.31 14.67 -1.86
CA THR A 166 11.17 14.52 -2.79
C THR A 166 9.85 14.88 -2.08
N ASN A 167 8.77 15.00 -2.86
CA ASN A 167 7.40 15.13 -2.36
C ASN A 167 6.73 13.77 -2.07
N VAL A 168 7.43 12.65 -2.27
CA VAL A 168 6.84 11.30 -2.15
C VAL A 168 6.67 10.95 -0.68
N LYS A 169 5.42 10.77 -0.25
CA LYS A 169 5.12 10.28 1.10
C LYS A 169 5.40 8.78 1.17
N VAL A 170 6.12 8.34 2.21
CA VAL A 170 6.36 6.92 2.47
C VAL A 170 5.53 6.46 3.68
N ILE A 171 4.85 5.33 3.53
CA ILE A 171 4.12 4.62 4.59
C ILE A 171 4.77 3.24 4.74
N LYS A 172 4.93 2.76 5.97
CA LYS A 172 5.47 1.42 6.24
C LYS A 172 4.37 0.49 6.72
N ARG A 173 4.32 -0.72 6.18
CA ARG A 173 3.51 -1.81 6.74
C ARG A 173 3.93 -2.08 8.19
N ARG A 174 2.95 -2.23 9.08
CA ARG A 174 3.19 -2.53 10.51
C ARG A 174 3.07 -4.02 10.84
N VAL A 175 2.10 -4.70 10.24
CA VAL A 175 1.76 -6.10 10.51
C VAL A 175 1.58 -6.81 9.17
N PHE A 176 2.04 -8.07 9.06
CA PHE A 176 1.73 -8.94 7.93
C PHE A 176 0.71 -9.95 8.46
N LEU A 177 -0.42 -10.11 7.77
CA LEU A 177 -1.55 -10.85 8.33
C LEU A 177 -1.57 -12.34 7.93
N ASP A 178 -0.92 -12.70 6.83
CA ASP A 178 -1.02 -14.01 6.20
C ASP A 178 0.36 -14.61 5.83
N ASP A 179 1.42 -14.20 6.54
CA ASP A 179 2.75 -14.80 6.40
C ASP A 179 2.79 -16.26 6.87
N ASN A 180 1.80 -16.69 7.64
CA ASN A 180 1.54 -18.06 8.03
C ASN A 180 0.08 -18.43 7.72
N GLN A 181 -0.11 -19.53 6.99
CA GLN A 181 -1.45 -20.00 6.57
C GLN A 181 -2.23 -20.71 7.68
N SER A 182 -1.67 -20.85 8.89
CA SER A 182 -2.35 -21.43 10.04
C SER A 182 -3.31 -20.43 10.69
N GLU A 183 -4.58 -20.80 10.88
CA GLU A 183 -5.54 -19.98 11.64
C GLU A 183 -5.02 -19.60 13.03
N ALA A 184 -4.24 -20.48 13.66
CA ALA A 184 -3.65 -20.23 14.98
C ALA A 184 -2.59 -19.09 15.00
N SER A 185 -2.13 -18.66 13.82
CA SER A 185 -1.21 -17.54 13.68
C SER A 185 -1.91 -16.17 13.63
N ILE A 186 -3.23 -16.16 13.41
CA ILE A 186 -4.08 -14.97 13.49
C ILE A 186 -4.33 -14.70 14.99
N ARG A 187 -3.60 -13.74 15.56
CA ARG A 187 -3.68 -13.35 16.98
C ARG A 187 -4.48 -12.07 17.20
#